data_AF-A0A804PKV5-F1
#
_entry.id   AF-A0A804PKV5-F1
#
_cell.length_a   1.000
_cell.length_b   1.000
_cell.length_c   1.000
_cell.angle_alpha   90.00
_cell.angle_beta   90.00
_cell.angle_gamma   90.00
#
_symmetry.space_group_name_H-M   'P 1'
#
loop_
_entity.id
_entity.type
_entity.pdbx_description
1 polymer ?
#
loop_
_entity_poly.entity_id
_entity_poly.type
_entity_poly.pdbx_seq_one_letter_code
_entity_poly.pdbx_strand_id
1 'polypeptide(L)' 'MQDKDKELKSHYKAVRDSRKETGVGWNDSLCMIVAEPELWEKLILAHPKVAKYQKKPFPLYYSLEA' A
#
# COMPACT_ATOMS: atom_id res chain seq x y z
N MET A 1 8.33 -2.98 -21.49
CA MET A 1 8.70 -3.49 -20.15
C MET A 1 8.96 -2.38 -19.12
N GLN A 2 9.08 -1.10 -19.49
CA GLN A 2 9.41 -0.01 -18.55
C GLN A 2 8.23 0.46 -17.69
N ASP A 3 6.99 0.40 -18.18
CA ASP A 3 5.82 0.95 -17.49
C ASP A 3 5.52 0.24 -16.17
N LYS A 4 5.73 -1.09 -16.13
CA LYS A 4 5.49 -1.93 -14.95
C LYS A 4 6.36 -1.52 -13.77
N ASP A 5 7.65 -1.22 -13.99
CA ASP A 5 8.56 -0.82 -12.92
C ASP A 5 8.13 0.53 -12.29
N LYS A 6 7.74 1.49 -13.13
CA LYS A 6 7.25 2.81 -12.67
C LYS A 6 5.95 2.69 -11.88
N GLU A 7 5.02 1.84 -12.33
CA GLU A 7 3.79 1.55 -11.60
C GLU A 7 4.07 0.88 -10.25
N LEU A 8 4.95 -0.13 -10.23
CA LEU A 8 5.35 -0.83 -9.00
C LEU A 8 5.97 0.12 -7.98
N LYS A 9 6.92 0.97 -8.40
CA LYS A 9 7.50 2.00 -7.53
C LYS A 9 6.45 2.97 -6.99
N SER A 10 5.49 3.37 -7.83
CA SER A 10 4.40 4.25 -7.40
C SER A 10 3.48 3.58 -6.39
N HIS A 11 3.17 2.30 -6.58
CA HIS A 11 2.39 1.51 -5.65
C HIS A 11 3.12 1.28 -4.33
N TYR A 12 4.40 0.93 -4.39
CA TYR A 12 5.24 0.80 -3.21
C TYR A 12 5.27 2.08 -2.39
N LYS A 13 5.50 3.24 -3.03
CA LYS A 13 5.44 4.55 -2.34
C LYS A 13 4.09 4.77 -1.67
N ALA A 14 2.99 4.52 -2.37
CA ALA A 14 1.66 4.68 -1.83
C ALA A 14 1.42 3.79 -0.59
N VAL A 15 1.79 2.50 -0.66
CA VAL A 15 1.69 1.57 0.46
C VAL A 15 2.60 1.99 1.62
N ARG A 16 3.84 2.38 1.33
CA ARG A 16 4.82 2.83 2.32
C ARG A 16 4.36 4.09 3.05
N ASP A 17 3.81 5.08 2.34
CA ASP A 17 3.26 6.28 2.98
C ASP A 17 2.01 5.96 3.78
N SER A 18 1.12 5.08 3.29
CA SER A 18 -0.02 4.62 4.09
C SER A 18 0.40 3.95 5.40
N ARG A 19 1.51 3.19 5.42
CA ARG A 19 2.04 2.60 6.66
C ARG A 19 2.57 3.62 7.68
N LYS A 20 2.85 4.86 7.27
CA LYS A 20 3.27 5.92 8.20
C LYS A 20 2.08 6.55 8.93
N GLU A 21 0.86 6.34 8.43
CA GLU A 21 -0.33 6.89 9.06
C GLU A 21 -0.58 6.22 10.41
N THR A 22 -0.97 7.03 11.40
CA THR A 22 -1.20 6.53 12.76
C THR A 22 -2.45 5.66 12.81
N GLY A 23 -2.35 4.50 13.45
CA GLY A 23 -3.44 3.52 13.53
C GLY A 23 -3.49 2.53 12.35
N VAL A 24 -2.62 2.70 11.35
CA VAL A 24 -2.48 1.71 10.28
C VAL A 24 -1.65 0.53 10.80
N GLY A 25 -2.28 -0.64 10.83
CA GLY A 25 -1.60 -1.92 10.96
C GLY A 25 -1.03 -2.40 9.63
N TRP A 26 -0.10 -3.35 9.70
CA TRP A 26 0.50 -3.99 8.55
C TRP A 26 0.54 -5.49 8.78
N ASN A 27 0.14 -6.27 7.77
CA ASN A 27 0.25 -7.71 7.77
C ASN A 27 1.49 -8.10 6.98
N ASP A 28 2.58 -8.44 7.67
CA ASP A 28 3.84 -8.86 7.07
C ASP A 28 3.68 -10.14 6.22
N SER A 29 2.87 -11.11 6.67
CA SER A 29 2.66 -12.38 5.96
C SER A 29 1.97 -12.21 4.61
N LEU A 30 1.04 -11.24 4.50
CA LEU A 30 0.32 -10.96 3.26
C LEU A 30 0.85 -9.73 2.51
N CYS A 31 1.78 -8.98 3.10
CA CYS A 31 2.18 -7.66 2.60
C CYS A 31 0.97 -6.75 2.34
N MET A 32 0.10 -6.61 3.34
CA MET A 32 -1.19 -5.93 3.19
C MET A 32 -1.41 -4.92 4.31
N ILE A 33 -1.99 -3.77 3.96
CA ILE A 33 -2.38 -2.76 4.94
C ILE A 33 -3.58 -3.28 5.73
N VAL A 34 -3.53 -3.16 7.05
CA VAL A 34 -4.63 -3.50 7.95
C VAL A 34 -5.05 -2.22 8.65
N ALA A 35 -6.16 -1.63 8.23
CA ALA A 35 -6.64 -0.36 8.74
C ALA A 35 -8.16 -0.42 8.91
N GLU A 36 -8.69 0.42 9.80
CA GLU A 36 -10.14 0.60 9.95
C GLU A 36 -10.75 1.24 8.69
N PRO A 37 -12.06 1.04 8.41
CA PRO A 37 -12.71 1.62 7.24
C PRO A 37 -12.52 3.14 7.11
N GLU A 38 -12.64 3.88 8.23
CA GLU A 38 -12.43 5.34 8.27
C GLU A 38 -11.00 5.74 7.91
N LEU A 39 -10.03 4.91 8.30
CA LEU A 39 -8.62 5.13 7.98
C LEU A 39 -8.36 4.80 6.51
N TRP A 40 -8.96 3.73 5.98
CA TRP A 40 -8.93 3.43 4.55
C TRP A 40 -9.47 4.58 3.70
N GLU A 41 -10.55 5.22 4.09
CA GLU A 41 -11.08 6.39 3.37
C GLU A 41 -10.04 7.51 3.29
N LYS A 42 -9.38 7.83 4.41
CA LYS A 42 -8.29 8.82 4.45
C LYS A 42 -7.10 8.41 3.58
N LEU A 43 -6.69 7.13 3.67
CA LEU A 43 -5.60 6.57 2.87
C LEU A 43 -5.90 6.62 1.37
N ILE A 44 -7.13 6.31 0.97
CA ILE A 44 -7.56 6.33 -0.43
C ILE A 44 -7.67 7.77 -0.95
N LEU A 45 -8.10 8.72 -0.11
CA LEU A 45 -8.10 10.15 -0.44
C LEU A 45 -6.69 10.68 -0.70
N ALA A 46 -5.74 10.33 0.18
CA ALA A 46 -4.34 10.74 0.03
C ALA A 46 -3.62 9.99 -1.11
N HIS A 47 -3.90 8.69 -1.25
CA HIS A 47 -3.26 7.79 -2.18
C HIS A 47 -4.29 6.86 -2.86
N PRO A 48 -5.00 7.29 -3.92
CA PRO A 48 -6.05 6.51 -4.58
C PRO A 48 -5.58 5.12 -5.06
N LYS A 49 -4.27 4.95 -5.25
CA LYS A 49 -3.65 3.68 -5.64
C LYS A 49 -3.74 2.62 -4.54
N VAL A 50 -3.87 2.99 -3.26
CA VAL A 50 -3.96 2.02 -2.16
C VAL A 50 -5.33 1.38 -2.03
N ALA A 51 -6.36 1.94 -2.66
CA ALA A 51 -7.71 1.35 -2.68
C ALA A 51 -7.71 -0.10 -3.18
N LYS A 52 -6.85 -0.44 -4.16
CA LYS A 52 -6.73 -1.82 -4.64
C LYS A 52 -6.10 -2.75 -3.59
N TYR A 53 -5.25 -2.20 -2.72
CA TYR A 53 -4.56 -2.94 -1.65
C TYR A 53 -5.42 -3.17 -0.42
N GLN A 54 -6.63 -2.57 -0.37
CA GLN A 54 -7.64 -2.92 0.62
C GLN A 54 -8.20 -4.33 0.42
N LYS A 55 -8.23 -4.82 -0.83
CA LYS A 55 -8.76 -6.14 -1.19
C LYS A 55 -7.71 -7.07 -1.78
N LYS A 56 -6.49 -6.58 -2.02
CA LYS A 56 -5.42 -7.35 -2.64
C LYS A 56 -4.12 -7.18 -1.84
N PRO A 57 -3.38 -8.26 -1.57
CA PRO A 57 -2.05 -8.16 -1.01
C PRO A 57 -1.08 -7.48 -2.00
N PHE A 58 -0.02 -6.88 -1.47
CA PHE A 58 1.10 -6.38 -2.28
C PHE A 58 2.38 -7.18 -2.00
N PRO A 59 2.48 -8.45 -2.46
CA PRO A 59 3.61 -9.33 -2.13
C PRO A 59 4.96 -8.80 -2.60
N LEU A 60 4.98 -7.88 -3.57
CA LEU A 60 6.18 -7.21 -4.06
C LEU A 60 6.66 -6.09 -3.13
N TYR A 61 5.95 -5.80 -2.03
CA TYR A 61 6.32 -4.75 -1.10
C TYR A 61 7.75 -4.94 -0.56
N TYR A 62 8.08 -6.12 -0.01
CA TYR A 62 9.43 -6.41 0.46
C TYR A 62 10.45 -6.52 -0.69
N SER A 63 10.03 -7.00 -1.87
CA SER A 63 10.89 -7.01 -3.05
C SER A 63 11.32 -5.60 -3.48
N LEU A 64 10.54 -4.57 -3.15
CA LEU A 64 10.79 -3.17 -3.48
C LEU A 64 11.31 -2.33 -2.29
N GLU A 65 11.36 -2.90 -1.09
CA GLU A 65 11.85 -2.23 0.12
C GLU A 65 13.39 -2.25 0.25
N ALA A 66 14.07 -3.05 -0.57
CA ALA A 66 15.53 -3.12 -0.67
C ALA A 66 16.19 -1.76 -0.97
#